data_AF-A0A1C2GJU3-F1
#
_entry.id   AF-A0A1C2GJU3-F1
#
_cell.length_a   1.000
_cell.length_b   1.000
_cell.length_c   1.000
_cell.angle_alpha   90.00
_cell.angle_beta   90.00
_cell.angle_gamma   90.00
#
_symmetry.space_group_name_H-M   'P 1'
#
loop_
_entity.id
_entity.type
_entity.pdbx_description
1 polymer ?
#
loop_
_entity_poly.entity_id
_entity_poly.type
_entity_poly.pdbx_seq_one_letter_code
_entity_poly.pdbx_strand_id
1 'polypeptide(L)'
;MKKNLCYYAACMLAIVQLASCSKNQTVQSNAQNDAATVMSNPQNHAESTLLPKDILNLGPWTLTLPIDNSGSNTGAAITVDSTTLKNGYTSQWLYTSADSGVTFWCPTDGATTTPGTGSDHPRTELHENRLWTVAEKGKLQATLIINQYPPDTPSMTIGQIHGGGTWGSVPFVLLHIKSGTIYGTVYQALTGSADSLHTFIKNVALSSKIYYSIYTNGATVYFNIIVTPVSGSPTTLTWNTPVPAAFKGSVLVHFSAGDYITRHNPGDGLFPNSTIGGKLTMYSLAITHY
;
A
#
# COMPACT_ATOMS: atom_id res chain seq x y z
N MET A 1 -8.85 -59.71 27.65
CA MET A 1 -8.30 -61.05 27.98
C MET A 1 -8.61 -62.01 26.84
N LYS A 2 -7.58 -62.73 26.34
CA LYS A 2 -7.59 -63.92 25.41
C LYS A 2 -8.07 -63.64 23.96
N LYS A 3 -7.26 -63.65 22.90
CA LYS A 3 -6.30 -64.61 22.27
C LYS A 3 -6.91 -65.45 21.12
N ASN A 4 -6.13 -65.57 20.02
CA ASN A 4 -6.12 -66.55 18.90
C ASN A 4 -6.71 -66.02 17.57
N LEU A 5 -6.00 -65.76 16.46
CA LEU A 5 -4.85 -66.35 15.74
C LEU A 5 -5.22 -67.47 14.73
N CYS A 6 -4.62 -67.38 13.52
CA CYS A 6 -4.41 -68.40 12.44
C CYS A 6 -5.38 -68.35 11.23
N TYR A 7 -5.00 -68.46 9.94
CA TYR A 7 -3.72 -68.48 9.19
C TYR A 7 -3.97 -68.59 7.63
N TYR A 8 -2.98 -68.20 6.81
CA TYR A 8 -2.64 -68.60 5.39
C TYR A 8 -3.49 -68.04 4.20
N ALA A 9 -2.99 -67.66 3.01
CA ALA A 9 -1.69 -67.71 2.29
C ALA A 9 -1.74 -66.68 1.11
N ALA A 10 -0.73 -65.83 0.85
CA ALA A 10 0.46 -65.97 -0.02
C ALA A 10 0.28 -65.70 -1.55
N CYS A 11 1.26 -64.93 -2.08
CA CYS A 11 1.78 -64.83 -3.47
C CYS A 11 0.99 -64.12 -4.58
N MET A 12 1.50 -62.97 -5.06
CA MET A 12 2.41 -62.93 -6.22
C MET A 12 2.92 -61.50 -6.49
N LEU A 13 4.22 -61.44 -6.76
CA LEU A 13 5.06 -60.29 -7.04
C LEU A 13 5.15 -60.09 -8.57
N ALA A 14 5.11 -58.86 -9.06
CA ALA A 14 5.64 -58.56 -10.39
C ALA A 14 6.27 -57.16 -10.40
N ILE A 15 7.60 -57.14 -10.35
CA ILE A 15 8.46 -56.00 -10.70
C ILE A 15 8.80 -56.17 -12.18
N VAL A 16 8.57 -55.13 -12.99
CA VAL A 16 9.33 -54.92 -14.23
C VAL A 16 9.75 -53.46 -14.28
N GLN A 17 11.06 -53.25 -14.35
CA GLN A 17 11.70 -51.98 -14.57
C GLN A 17 12.57 -52.11 -15.83
N LEU A 18 12.62 -51.03 -16.62
CA LEU A 18 13.75 -50.49 -17.39
C LEU A 18 13.49 -50.16 -18.88
N ALA A 19 13.64 -48.84 -19.12
CA ALA A 19 14.55 -48.21 -20.07
C ALA A 19 14.10 -47.85 -21.51
N SER A 20 13.95 -46.53 -21.67
CA SER A 20 14.57 -45.63 -22.68
C SER A 20 14.17 -45.69 -24.16
N CYS A 21 13.82 -44.52 -24.72
CA CYS A 21 14.56 -43.91 -25.83
C CYS A 21 14.20 -42.41 -25.99
N SER A 22 15.23 -41.58 -26.18
CA SER A 22 15.22 -40.12 -26.39
C SER A 22 15.29 -39.80 -27.88
N LYS A 23 14.71 -38.66 -28.32
CA LYS A 23 15.29 -37.84 -29.38
C LYS A 23 15.14 -36.35 -29.10
N ASN A 24 16.29 -35.70 -29.12
CA ASN A 24 16.59 -34.27 -29.12
C ASN A 24 15.85 -33.49 -30.20
N GLN A 25 15.59 -32.21 -29.93
CA GLN A 25 15.82 -31.16 -30.91
C GLN A 25 16.45 -29.93 -30.24
N THR A 26 17.63 -29.58 -30.73
CA THR A 26 18.49 -28.48 -30.32
C THR A 26 17.98 -27.16 -30.91
N VAL A 27 17.95 -26.08 -30.13
CA VAL A 27 18.19 -24.72 -30.63
C VAL A 27 19.01 -23.97 -29.58
N GLN A 28 20.25 -23.61 -29.94
CA GLN A 28 21.03 -22.57 -29.28
C GLN A 28 20.88 -21.27 -30.07
N SER A 29 20.64 -20.15 -29.38
CA SER A 29 21.13 -18.84 -29.82
C SER A 29 21.33 -17.92 -28.61
N ASN A 30 22.55 -17.38 -28.50
CA ASN A 30 22.97 -16.30 -27.60
C ASN A 30 22.20 -14.98 -27.85
N ALA A 31 21.83 -14.29 -26.77
CA ALA A 31 21.77 -12.82 -26.61
C ALA A 31 21.33 -12.56 -25.15
N GLN A 32 22.21 -12.14 -24.23
CA GLN A 32 22.59 -10.75 -23.94
C GLN A 32 21.39 -9.83 -23.61
N ASN A 33 21.26 -9.50 -22.32
CA ASN A 33 20.61 -8.36 -21.67
C ASN A 33 19.39 -7.71 -22.35
N ASP A 34 18.22 -7.82 -21.72
CA ASP A 34 17.40 -6.65 -21.35
C ASP A 34 16.27 -7.07 -20.41
N ALA A 35 16.32 -6.55 -19.18
CA ALA A 35 15.29 -6.70 -18.17
C ALA A 35 14.18 -5.68 -18.44
N ALA A 36 13.35 -5.95 -19.44
CA ALA A 36 12.05 -5.31 -19.62
C ALA A 36 11.16 -6.32 -20.36
N THR A 37 9.90 -6.43 -19.96
CA THR A 37 8.80 -7.19 -20.61
C THR A 37 8.49 -8.59 -20.06
N VAL A 38 7.84 -8.66 -18.88
CA VAL A 38 7.00 -9.79 -18.40
C VAL A 38 6.05 -9.15 -17.35
N MET A 39 4.70 -9.03 -17.42
CA MET A 39 3.60 -9.81 -18.02
C MET A 39 2.41 -8.90 -18.40
N SER A 40 1.66 -9.29 -19.44
CA SER A 40 0.33 -8.77 -19.78
C SER A 40 -0.76 -9.73 -19.26
N ASN A 41 -1.78 -9.21 -18.55
CA ASN A 41 -3.07 -9.88 -18.31
C ASN A 41 -4.20 -8.89 -18.67
N PRO A 42 -5.29 -9.28 -19.38
CA PRO A 42 -6.19 -8.35 -20.02
C PRO A 42 -7.44 -8.07 -19.16
N GLN A 43 -7.63 -6.82 -18.77
CA GLN A 43 -8.96 -6.24 -18.63
C GLN A 43 -9.01 -4.95 -19.45
N ASN A 44 -9.82 -4.97 -20.52
CA ASN A 44 -10.07 -3.85 -21.42
C ASN A 44 -10.66 -2.65 -20.66
N HIS A 45 -9.80 -1.82 -20.08
CA HIS A 45 -10.06 -0.41 -19.90
C HIS A 45 -9.33 0.30 -21.05
N ALA A 46 -9.93 1.30 -21.68
CA ALA A 46 -9.23 2.10 -22.68
C ALA A 46 -7.96 2.65 -22.01
N GLU A 47 -6.80 2.10 -22.38
CA GLU A 47 -5.52 2.40 -21.75
C GLU A 47 -5.23 3.89 -21.92
N SER A 48 -5.16 4.60 -20.80
CA SER A 48 -4.64 5.95 -20.80
C SER A 48 -3.18 5.88 -21.23
N THR A 49 -2.77 6.70 -22.19
CA THR A 49 -1.37 6.78 -22.61
C THR A 49 -0.49 7.54 -21.60
N LEU A 50 -1.10 8.16 -20.58
CA LEU A 50 -0.39 8.84 -19.51
C LEU A 50 0.19 7.84 -18.52
N LEU A 51 1.42 8.08 -18.08
CA LEU A 51 2.04 7.35 -16.96
C LEU A 51 1.74 8.05 -15.63
N PRO A 52 1.89 7.37 -14.48
CA PRO A 52 1.71 7.98 -13.17
C PRO A 52 2.50 9.29 -12.97
N LYS A 53 3.73 9.37 -13.51
CA LYS A 53 4.58 10.58 -13.45
C LYS A 53 4.03 11.78 -14.22
N ASP A 54 3.14 11.55 -15.18
CA ASP A 54 2.56 12.61 -16.00
C ASP A 54 1.37 13.27 -15.30
N ILE A 55 0.87 12.67 -14.20
CA ILE A 55 -0.26 13.13 -13.40
C ILE A 55 0.20 13.61 -12.03
N LEU A 56 1.10 12.88 -11.37
CA LEU A 56 1.63 13.21 -10.05
C LEU A 56 3.11 13.57 -10.11
N ASN A 57 3.54 14.56 -9.32
CA ASN A 57 4.97 14.82 -9.14
C ASN A 57 5.59 13.75 -8.22
N LEU A 58 6.13 12.70 -8.83
CA LEU A 58 6.72 11.55 -8.12
C LEU A 58 8.19 11.76 -7.71
N GLY A 59 8.84 12.86 -8.11
CA GLY A 59 10.25 13.12 -7.84
C GLY A 59 10.65 13.07 -6.35
N PRO A 60 9.84 13.59 -5.42
CA PRO A 60 10.16 13.56 -3.99
C PRO A 60 10.00 12.20 -3.30
N TRP A 61 9.52 11.17 -4.00
CA TRP A 61 8.99 9.96 -3.36
C TRP A 61 9.82 8.71 -3.67
N THR A 62 9.70 7.73 -2.80
CA THR A 62 9.89 6.30 -3.07
C THR A 62 8.53 5.61 -2.95
N LEU A 63 8.39 4.37 -3.45
CA LEU A 63 7.14 3.62 -3.40
C LEU A 63 7.36 2.25 -2.77
N THR A 64 6.65 1.95 -1.69
CA THR A 64 6.58 0.59 -1.15
C THR A 64 5.53 -0.20 -1.92
N LEU A 65 5.85 -1.44 -2.31
CA LEU A 65 4.94 -2.33 -3.03
C LEU A 65 4.53 -3.53 -2.17
N PRO A 66 3.36 -4.13 -2.41
CA PRO A 66 2.87 -5.29 -1.67
C PRO A 66 3.46 -6.61 -2.21
N ILE A 67 4.71 -6.58 -2.67
CA ILE A 67 5.50 -7.74 -3.14
C ILE A 67 6.87 -7.77 -2.50
N ASP A 68 7.44 -8.96 -2.36
CA ASP A 68 8.84 -9.18 -2.02
C ASP A 68 9.78 -9.17 -3.25
N ASN A 69 11.07 -9.41 -3.01
CA ASN A 69 12.10 -9.36 -4.06
C ASN A 69 11.94 -10.41 -5.17
N SER A 70 11.12 -11.45 -4.94
CA SER A 70 10.80 -12.48 -5.92
C SER A 70 9.50 -12.17 -6.68
N GLY A 71 8.82 -11.07 -6.34
CA GLY A 71 7.49 -10.76 -6.83
C GLY A 71 6.37 -11.54 -6.12
N SER A 72 6.67 -12.21 -5.00
CA SER A 72 5.72 -12.95 -4.18
C SER A 72 5.13 -12.06 -3.08
N ASN A 73 4.15 -12.57 -2.34
CA ASN A 73 3.41 -11.86 -1.30
C ASN A 73 3.75 -12.29 0.14
N THR A 74 4.76 -13.14 0.32
CA THR A 74 5.05 -13.77 1.61
C THR A 74 6.29 -13.21 2.32
N GLY A 75 7.13 -12.46 1.62
CA GLY A 75 8.36 -11.86 2.15
C GLY A 75 8.22 -10.41 2.61
N ALA A 76 9.38 -9.76 2.78
CA ALA A 76 9.47 -8.34 3.06
C ALA A 76 9.17 -7.51 1.81
N ALA A 77 8.25 -6.56 1.93
CA ALA A 77 7.86 -5.64 0.87
C ALA A 77 9.06 -4.89 0.28
N ILE A 78 9.10 -4.74 -1.04
CA ILE A 78 10.15 -3.99 -1.74
C ILE A 78 9.81 -2.52 -1.88
N THR A 79 10.86 -1.73 -2.13
CA THR A 79 10.77 -0.31 -2.42
C THR A 79 11.25 -0.04 -3.84
N VAL A 80 10.42 0.63 -4.64
CA VAL A 80 10.84 1.26 -5.89
C VAL A 80 11.54 2.57 -5.54
N ASP A 81 12.80 2.69 -5.98
CA ASP A 81 13.60 3.87 -5.73
C ASP A 81 13.06 5.10 -6.49
N SER A 82 13.44 6.29 -6.03
CA SER A 82 12.94 7.56 -6.58
C SER A 82 13.32 7.79 -8.04
N THR A 83 14.44 7.22 -8.51
CA THR A 83 14.88 7.35 -9.90
C THR A 83 14.00 6.49 -10.81
N THR A 84 13.77 5.23 -10.45
CA THR A 84 12.86 4.35 -11.18
C THR A 84 11.44 4.92 -11.18
N LEU A 85 10.95 5.37 -10.03
CA LEU A 85 9.61 5.91 -9.88
C LEU A 85 9.36 7.15 -10.76
N LYS A 86 10.23 8.17 -10.67
CA LYS A 86 10.08 9.41 -11.45
C LYS A 86 10.32 9.23 -12.95
N ASN A 87 11.01 8.16 -13.34
CA ASN A 87 11.27 7.82 -14.74
C ASN A 87 10.11 7.06 -15.42
N GLY A 88 8.96 6.93 -14.75
CA GLY A 88 7.73 6.45 -15.37
C GLY A 88 7.36 5.03 -14.98
N TYR A 89 7.75 4.59 -13.78
CA TYR A 89 7.31 3.33 -13.22
C TYR A 89 5.77 3.19 -13.28
N THR A 90 5.31 2.04 -13.76
CA THR A 90 3.92 1.63 -13.76
C THR A 90 3.86 0.12 -13.55
N SER A 91 2.84 -0.36 -12.86
CA SER A 91 2.56 -1.78 -12.65
C SER A 91 1.10 -1.99 -12.26
N GLN A 92 0.68 -3.24 -12.05
CA GLN A 92 -0.64 -3.53 -11.51
C GLN A 92 -0.91 -2.96 -10.09
N TRP A 93 0.13 -2.50 -9.39
CA TRP A 93 0.03 -1.88 -8.06
C TRP A 93 -0.14 -0.36 -8.17
N LEU A 94 0.54 0.26 -9.14
CA LEU A 94 0.51 1.71 -9.40
C LEU A 94 0.37 1.95 -10.91
N TYR A 95 -0.79 2.41 -11.36
CA TYR A 95 -1.08 2.63 -12.78
C TYR A 95 -2.03 3.81 -13.00
N THR A 96 -2.07 4.32 -14.22
CA THR A 96 -3.02 5.36 -14.60
C THR A 96 -4.40 4.78 -14.85
N SER A 97 -5.45 5.34 -14.26
CA SER A 97 -6.84 4.98 -14.53
C SER A 97 -7.38 5.70 -15.77
N ALA A 98 -8.46 5.14 -16.35
CA ALA A 98 -9.14 5.70 -17.52
C ALA A 98 -9.67 7.13 -17.31
N ASP A 99 -9.93 7.54 -16.06
CA ASP A 99 -10.36 8.89 -15.68
C ASP A 99 -9.21 9.85 -15.34
N SER A 100 -7.99 9.52 -15.80
CA SER A 100 -6.78 10.35 -15.67
C SER A 100 -6.32 10.61 -14.23
N GLY A 101 -6.54 9.64 -13.34
CA GLY A 101 -5.90 9.60 -12.02
C GLY A 101 -4.84 8.50 -11.95
N VAL A 102 -4.12 8.42 -10.83
CA VAL A 102 -3.16 7.36 -10.52
C VAL A 102 -3.76 6.43 -9.47
N THR A 103 -3.98 5.18 -9.86
CA THR A 103 -4.54 4.14 -9.01
C THR A 103 -3.46 3.46 -8.19
N PHE A 104 -3.74 3.34 -6.90
CA PHE A 104 -3.01 2.54 -5.94
C PHE A 104 -3.86 1.31 -5.61
N TRP A 105 -3.31 0.13 -5.83
CA TRP A 105 -3.95 -1.15 -5.52
C TRP A 105 -3.11 -1.90 -4.49
N CYS A 106 -3.70 -2.23 -3.34
CA CYS A 106 -3.06 -3.03 -2.31
C CYS A 106 -3.93 -4.26 -1.97
N PRO A 107 -3.49 -5.48 -2.33
CA PRO A 107 -4.20 -6.69 -1.96
C PRO A 107 -4.00 -7.03 -0.49
N THR A 108 -5.01 -7.63 0.13
CA THR A 108 -4.99 -8.03 1.56
C THR A 108 -4.03 -9.15 1.88
N ASP A 109 -3.67 -9.96 0.91
CA ASP A 109 -2.65 -11.00 1.04
C ASP A 109 -1.25 -10.52 0.65
N GLY A 110 -1.02 -9.21 0.45
CA GLY A 110 0.27 -8.66 0.02
C GLY A 110 1.41 -8.80 1.03
N ALA A 111 2.64 -8.69 0.54
CA ALA A 111 3.85 -8.64 1.37
C ALA A 111 3.83 -7.40 2.30
N THR A 112 4.44 -7.52 3.48
CA THR A 112 4.50 -6.43 4.47
C THR A 112 5.94 -5.97 4.70
N THR A 113 6.15 -4.77 5.22
CA THR A 113 7.51 -4.19 5.34
C THR A 113 8.37 -4.89 6.38
N THR A 114 7.79 -5.35 7.48
CA THR A 114 8.51 -6.07 8.55
C THR A 114 7.66 -7.23 9.07
N PRO A 115 7.52 -8.32 8.31
CA PRO A 115 6.63 -9.43 8.66
C PRO A 115 6.91 -9.98 10.07
N GLY A 116 5.87 -10.03 10.91
CA GLY A 116 5.88 -10.62 12.25
C GLY A 116 6.54 -9.76 13.34
N THR A 117 7.04 -8.57 13.02
CA THR A 117 7.82 -7.74 13.99
C THR A 117 7.51 -6.26 13.96
N GLY A 118 6.63 -5.78 13.06
CA GLY A 118 6.32 -4.36 12.96
C GLY A 118 5.06 -4.08 12.16
N SER A 119 5.19 -3.42 11.01
CA SER A 119 4.04 -3.21 10.11
C SER A 119 3.64 -4.53 9.46
N ASP A 120 2.68 -5.19 10.09
CA ASP A 120 2.09 -6.44 9.61
C ASP A 120 0.88 -6.19 8.70
N HIS A 121 0.84 -5.04 8.01
CA HIS A 121 -0.13 -4.80 6.96
C HIS A 121 0.51 -4.37 5.64
N PRO A 122 0.00 -4.86 4.50
CA PRO A 122 0.56 -4.55 3.19
C PRO A 122 0.17 -3.14 2.75
N ARG A 123 0.94 -2.61 1.80
CA ARG A 123 0.73 -1.27 1.28
C ARG A 123 1.20 -1.13 -0.16
N THR A 124 0.52 -0.23 -0.88
CA THR A 124 1.06 0.45 -2.04
C THR A 124 1.11 1.93 -1.70
N GLU A 125 2.24 2.39 -1.19
CA GLU A 125 2.32 3.69 -0.50
C GLU A 125 3.59 4.45 -0.87
N LEU A 126 3.43 5.74 -1.18
CA LEU A 126 4.54 6.65 -1.39
C LEU A 126 5.12 7.10 -0.05
N HIS A 127 6.45 7.16 0.02
CA HIS A 127 7.21 7.69 1.16
C HIS A 127 8.08 8.85 0.69
N GLU A 128 7.94 10.01 1.34
CA GLU A 128 8.75 11.17 1.03
C GLU A 128 10.22 10.89 1.40
N ASN A 129 11.13 11.20 0.48
CA ASN A 129 12.56 10.96 0.68
C ASN A 129 13.21 11.97 1.63
N ARG A 130 12.66 13.18 1.71
CA ARG A 130 13.12 14.21 2.63
C ARG A 130 12.64 13.88 4.03
N LEU A 131 13.59 13.77 4.96
CA LEU A 131 13.32 13.81 6.39
C LEU A 131 13.34 15.26 6.87
N TRP A 132 12.43 15.60 7.77
CA TRP A 132 12.30 16.93 8.34
C TRP A 132 11.79 16.85 9.79
N THR A 133 11.97 17.90 10.58
CA THR A 133 11.46 18.03 11.94
C THR A 133 10.19 18.85 11.96
N VAL A 134 9.32 18.68 12.96
CA VAL A 134 8.08 19.47 13.06
C VAL A 134 8.35 20.98 13.07
N ALA A 135 9.50 21.43 13.59
CA ALA A 135 9.94 22.82 13.57
C ALA A 135 10.16 23.38 12.14
N GLU A 136 10.60 22.55 11.19
CA GLU A 136 10.76 22.92 9.77
C GLU A 136 9.42 23.04 9.05
N LYS A 137 8.33 22.54 9.65
CA LYS A 137 6.97 22.60 9.11
C LYS A 137 6.84 21.81 7.80
N GLY A 138 5.61 21.46 7.49
CA GLY A 138 5.33 20.71 6.29
C GLY A 138 3.85 20.60 6.06
N LYS A 139 3.46 20.47 4.78
CA LYS A 139 2.09 20.24 4.35
C LYS A 139 2.05 19.19 3.24
N LEU A 140 1.24 18.16 3.44
CA LEU A 140 0.82 17.19 2.42
C LEU A 140 -0.59 17.54 1.97
N GLN A 141 -0.83 17.53 0.66
CA GLN A 141 -2.14 17.72 0.04
C GLN A 141 -2.38 16.64 -1.01
N ALA A 142 -3.58 16.08 -1.03
CA ALA A 142 -3.99 15.18 -2.10
C ALA A 142 -5.47 15.33 -2.44
N THR A 143 -5.81 14.98 -3.68
CA THR A 143 -7.20 14.76 -4.12
C THR A 143 -7.31 13.34 -4.62
N LEU A 144 -8.24 12.55 -4.08
CA LEU A 144 -8.43 11.15 -4.44
C LEU A 144 -9.88 10.71 -4.40
N ILE A 145 -10.16 9.51 -4.88
CA ILE A 145 -11.37 8.75 -4.60
C ILE A 145 -11.00 7.40 -3.99
N ILE A 146 -11.89 6.84 -3.17
CA ILE A 146 -11.82 5.44 -2.78
C ILE A 146 -12.64 4.63 -3.79
N ASN A 147 -12.00 3.67 -4.45
CA ASN A 147 -12.63 2.77 -5.40
C ASN A 147 -13.15 1.50 -4.72
N GLN A 148 -12.40 1.01 -3.73
CA GLN A 148 -12.69 -0.25 -3.06
C GLN A 148 -12.10 -0.25 -1.65
N TYR A 149 -12.86 -0.79 -0.69
CA TYR A 149 -12.33 -1.16 0.61
C TYR A 149 -11.95 -2.64 0.65
N PRO A 150 -10.94 -3.04 1.44
CA PRO A 150 -10.76 -4.44 1.77
C PRO A 150 -12.02 -5.00 2.47
N PRO A 151 -12.45 -6.24 2.20
CA PRO A 151 -13.63 -6.81 2.85
C PRO A 151 -13.39 -7.06 4.35
N ASP A 152 -14.47 -7.19 5.11
CA ASP A 152 -14.55 -7.50 6.56
C ASP A 152 -13.92 -6.47 7.52
N THR A 153 -12.82 -5.83 7.12
CA THR A 153 -12.16 -4.73 7.83
C THR A 153 -11.92 -3.59 6.84
N PRO A 154 -12.98 -2.85 6.46
CA PRO A 154 -12.93 -1.85 5.38
C PRO A 154 -12.22 -0.58 5.83
N SER A 155 -10.90 -0.63 5.98
CA SER A 155 -10.08 0.41 6.62
C SER A 155 -8.76 0.59 5.87
N MET A 156 -8.46 1.85 5.53
CA MET A 156 -7.29 2.27 4.77
C MET A 156 -6.72 3.55 5.40
N THR A 157 -5.40 3.65 5.50
CA THR A 157 -4.69 4.91 5.76
C THR A 157 -4.31 5.52 4.42
N ILE A 158 -4.69 6.78 4.21
CA ILE A 158 -4.58 7.45 2.89
C ILE A 158 -3.57 8.60 2.87
N GLY A 159 -3.09 9.02 4.03
CA GLY A 159 -2.08 10.08 4.20
C GLY A 159 -1.51 10.06 5.60
N GLN A 160 -0.20 10.32 5.74
CA GLN A 160 0.50 10.26 7.02
C GLN A 160 1.56 11.36 7.14
N ILE A 161 1.85 11.73 8.39
CA ILE A 161 3.16 12.19 8.84
C ILE A 161 3.70 11.04 9.71
N HIS A 162 4.82 10.45 9.31
CA HIS A 162 5.39 9.29 9.97
C HIS A 162 6.82 9.58 10.42
N GLY A 163 7.27 8.98 11.52
CA GLY A 163 8.65 9.06 11.97
C GLY A 163 9.60 8.48 10.92
N GLY A 164 10.76 9.10 10.76
CA GLY A 164 11.82 8.71 9.85
C GLY A 164 13.16 8.48 10.56
N GLY A 165 14.14 7.95 9.82
CA GLY A 165 15.45 7.61 10.38
C GLY A 165 15.33 6.57 11.50
N THR A 166 15.91 6.85 12.68
CA THR A 166 15.80 5.98 13.86
C THR A 166 14.37 5.87 14.41
N TRP A 167 13.45 6.74 13.96
CA TRP A 167 12.04 6.74 14.35
C TRP A 167 11.13 6.10 13.30
N GLY A 168 11.68 5.32 12.37
CA GLY A 168 10.97 4.75 11.21
C GLY A 168 9.73 3.90 11.52
N SER A 169 9.55 3.46 12.77
CA SER A 169 8.36 2.69 13.22
C SER A 169 7.36 3.52 14.03
N VAL A 170 7.59 4.83 14.19
CA VAL A 170 6.77 5.70 15.04
C VAL A 170 5.76 6.46 14.19
N PRO A 171 4.46 6.14 14.27
CA PRO A 171 3.45 6.97 13.64
C PRO A 171 3.32 8.31 14.37
N PHE A 172 3.09 9.42 13.63
CA PHE A 172 2.81 10.72 14.23
C PHE A 172 1.37 11.17 13.93
N VAL A 173 1.02 11.32 12.65
CA VAL A 173 -0.30 11.79 12.21
C VAL A 173 -0.81 10.88 11.11
N LEU A 174 -1.99 10.29 11.27
CA LEU A 174 -2.58 9.43 10.25
C LEU A 174 -3.97 9.94 9.88
N LEU A 175 -4.26 9.94 8.58
CA LEU A 175 -5.60 10.13 8.03
C LEU A 175 -6.10 8.79 7.51
N HIS A 176 -7.16 8.29 8.14
CA HIS A 176 -7.75 7.00 7.80
C HIS A 176 -9.14 7.18 7.24
N ILE A 177 -9.57 6.24 6.41
CA ILE A 177 -10.97 6.07 6.07
C ILE A 177 -11.39 4.63 6.37
N LYS A 178 -12.44 4.48 7.18
CA LYS A 178 -12.97 3.20 7.64
C LYS A 178 -14.48 3.16 7.50
N SER A 179 -15.00 2.19 6.75
CA SER A 179 -16.44 2.03 6.49
C SER A 179 -17.13 3.34 6.04
N GLY A 180 -16.49 4.10 5.15
CA GLY A 180 -17.03 5.40 4.71
C GLY A 180 -16.96 6.51 5.77
N THR A 181 -16.19 6.34 6.85
CA THR A 181 -15.95 7.39 7.83
C THR A 181 -14.48 7.78 7.81
N ILE A 182 -14.19 9.07 7.66
CA ILE A 182 -12.84 9.63 7.75
C ILE A 182 -12.50 9.87 9.21
N TYR A 183 -11.29 9.49 9.60
CA TYR A 183 -10.73 9.68 10.94
C TYR A 183 -9.36 10.32 10.85
N GLY A 184 -9.03 11.17 11.83
CA GLY A 184 -7.68 11.65 12.06
C GLY A 184 -7.13 11.10 13.37
N THR A 185 -5.89 10.62 13.34
CA THR A 185 -5.17 10.15 14.51
C THR A 185 -3.94 11.02 14.72
N VAL A 186 -3.73 11.51 15.95
CA VAL A 186 -2.48 12.19 16.36
C VAL A 186 -1.90 11.45 17.55
N TYR A 187 -0.72 10.86 17.38
CA TYR A 187 0.00 10.14 18.42
C TYR A 187 0.64 11.10 19.40
N GLN A 188 0.49 10.83 20.69
CA GLN A 188 0.93 11.68 21.80
C GLN A 188 2.31 11.31 22.35
N ALA A 189 2.79 10.09 22.04
CA ALA A 189 4.07 9.55 22.48
C ALA A 189 4.82 8.88 21.33
N LEU A 190 6.14 8.71 21.48
CA LEU A 190 6.99 8.02 20.51
C LEU A 190 6.93 6.49 20.63
N THR A 191 6.29 5.99 21.67
CA THR A 191 6.11 4.56 21.93
C THR A 191 4.73 4.30 22.53
N GLY A 192 4.20 3.09 22.28
CA GLY A 192 2.90 2.67 22.78
C GLY A 192 1.71 3.29 22.03
N SER A 193 0.50 3.01 22.53
CA SER A 193 -0.77 3.34 21.87
C SER A 193 -1.39 4.64 22.40
N ALA A 194 -0.59 5.61 22.81
CA ALA A 194 -1.11 6.90 23.28
C ALA A 194 -1.55 7.73 22.07
N ASP A 195 -2.65 7.36 21.43
CA ASP A 195 -3.20 8.04 20.27
C ASP A 195 -4.45 8.85 20.63
N SER A 196 -4.77 9.83 19.79
CA SER A 196 -6.03 10.58 19.87
C SER A 196 -6.75 10.41 18.53
N LEU A 197 -7.67 9.45 18.49
CA LEU A 197 -8.52 9.17 17.34
C LEU A 197 -9.72 10.11 17.33
N HIS A 198 -9.90 10.83 16.22
CA HIS A 198 -11.00 11.76 16.02
C HIS A 198 -11.84 11.34 14.82
N THR A 199 -13.16 11.31 15.00
CA THR A 199 -14.11 11.09 13.91
C THR A 199 -14.36 12.41 13.17
N PHE A 200 -14.17 12.42 11.86
CA PHE A 200 -14.25 13.64 11.04
C PHE A 200 -15.52 13.71 10.20
N ILE A 201 -15.58 12.99 9.07
CA ILE A 201 -16.72 13.02 8.15
C ILE A 201 -17.24 11.59 8.00
N LYS A 202 -18.54 11.39 8.20
CA LYS A 202 -19.21 10.09 8.08
C LYS A 202 -19.91 9.95 6.74
N ASN A 203 -20.29 8.72 6.39
CA ASN A 203 -21.11 8.39 5.22
C ASN A 203 -20.48 8.83 3.88
N VAL A 204 -19.17 8.85 3.79
CA VAL A 204 -18.42 9.07 2.55
C VAL A 204 -18.62 7.85 1.65
N ALA A 205 -19.42 8.03 0.60
CA ALA A 205 -19.63 7.00 -0.41
C ALA A 205 -18.36 6.76 -1.23
N LEU A 206 -18.19 5.53 -1.73
CA LEU A 206 -17.19 5.23 -2.77
C LEU A 206 -17.33 6.22 -3.94
N SER A 207 -16.21 6.49 -4.60
CA SER A 207 -16.11 7.45 -5.71
C SER A 207 -16.43 8.91 -5.35
N SER A 208 -16.72 9.25 -4.09
CA SER A 208 -16.74 10.64 -3.64
C SER A 208 -15.32 11.21 -3.72
N LYS A 209 -15.17 12.38 -4.34
CA LYS A 209 -13.87 13.05 -4.43
C LYS A 209 -13.51 13.64 -3.07
N ILE A 210 -12.40 13.19 -2.52
CA ILE A 210 -11.85 13.61 -1.24
C ILE A 210 -10.62 14.45 -1.54
N TYR A 211 -10.69 15.74 -1.22
CA TYR A 211 -9.51 16.57 -1.02
C TYR A 211 -9.14 16.51 0.45
N TYR A 212 -7.85 16.35 0.75
CA TYR A 212 -7.34 16.54 2.10
C TYR A 212 -6.03 17.34 2.11
N SER A 213 -5.76 17.99 3.24
CA SER A 213 -4.42 18.41 3.62
C SER A 213 -4.13 18.06 5.07
N ILE A 214 -2.96 17.48 5.32
CA ILE A 214 -2.40 17.25 6.66
C ILE A 214 -1.14 18.11 6.76
N TYR A 215 -1.06 18.98 7.77
CA TYR A 215 0.11 19.84 7.91
C TYR A 215 0.39 20.23 9.35
N THR A 216 1.61 20.69 9.60
CA THR A 216 2.01 21.32 10.86
C THR A 216 2.71 22.63 10.60
N ASN A 217 2.44 23.63 11.43
CA ASN A 217 3.15 24.91 11.43
C ASN A 217 4.25 24.97 12.51
N GLY A 218 4.61 23.83 13.11
CA GLY A 218 5.58 23.72 14.19
C GLY A 218 4.94 23.73 15.59
N ALA A 219 3.77 24.33 15.73
CA ALA A 219 3.04 24.39 17.01
C ALA A 219 1.75 23.57 16.99
N THR A 220 1.09 23.47 15.84
CA THR A 220 -0.25 22.90 15.67
C THR A 220 -0.27 21.98 14.45
N VAL A 221 -0.89 20.81 14.62
CA VAL A 221 -1.27 19.88 13.53
C VAL A 221 -2.65 20.25 13.04
N TYR A 222 -2.84 20.23 11.73
CA TYR A 222 -4.08 20.58 11.05
C TYR A 222 -4.51 19.51 10.06
N PHE A 223 -5.82 19.31 9.99
CA PHE A 223 -6.51 18.55 8.96
C PHE A 223 -7.54 19.46 8.28
N ASN A 224 -7.44 19.62 6.97
CA ASN A 224 -8.50 20.21 6.16
C ASN A 224 -8.99 19.16 5.20
N ILE A 225 -10.30 18.90 5.15
CA ILE A 225 -10.89 17.85 4.33
C ILE A 225 -12.11 18.42 3.62
N ILE A 226 -12.23 18.13 2.33
CA ILE A 226 -13.44 18.41 1.54
C ILE A 226 -13.85 17.11 0.87
N VAL A 227 -15.07 16.67 1.12
CA VAL A 227 -15.68 15.51 0.47
C VAL A 227 -16.75 16.01 -0.48
N THR A 228 -16.56 15.80 -1.78
CA THR A 228 -17.53 16.10 -2.83
C THR A 228 -18.15 14.80 -3.32
N PRO A 229 -19.39 14.47 -2.94
CA PRO A 229 -20.06 13.26 -3.41
C PRO A 229 -20.35 13.35 -4.91
N VAL A 230 -20.63 12.20 -5.54
CA VAL A 230 -21.06 12.13 -6.96
C VAL A 230 -22.36 12.92 -7.19
N SER A 231 -23.23 12.95 -6.18
CA SER A 231 -24.44 13.77 -6.16
C SER A 231 -24.62 14.41 -4.79
N GLY A 232 -25.11 15.66 -4.77
CA GLY A 232 -25.31 16.44 -3.55
C GLY A 232 -24.23 17.51 -3.34
N SER A 233 -24.25 18.12 -2.15
CA SER A 233 -23.36 19.23 -1.80
C SER A 233 -22.06 18.73 -1.13
N PRO A 234 -20.92 19.40 -1.35
CA PRO A 234 -19.69 19.09 -0.63
C PRO A 234 -19.82 19.26 0.89
N THR A 235 -19.12 18.40 1.64
CA THR A 235 -18.91 18.55 3.08
C THR A 235 -17.48 19.02 3.32
N THR A 236 -17.29 20.04 4.17
CA THR A 236 -15.97 20.58 4.50
C THR A 236 -15.71 20.42 6.01
N LEU A 237 -14.47 20.08 6.36
CA LEU A 237 -13.98 20.03 7.74
C LEU A 237 -12.63 20.73 7.82
N THR A 238 -12.47 21.53 8.87
CA THR A 238 -11.17 21.99 9.37
C THR A 238 -11.06 21.58 10.83
N TRP A 239 -10.01 20.85 11.18
CA TRP A 239 -9.72 20.42 12.54
C TRP A 239 -8.24 20.61 12.86
N ASN A 240 -7.92 20.91 14.11
CA ASN A 240 -6.54 21.09 14.54
C ASN A 240 -6.33 20.74 16.01
N THR A 241 -5.08 20.45 16.37
CA THR A 241 -4.64 20.17 17.74
C THR A 241 -3.19 20.59 17.91
N PRO A 242 -2.73 20.96 19.12
CA PRO A 242 -1.31 21.21 19.36
C PRO A 242 -0.43 20.02 18.95
N VAL A 243 0.76 20.30 18.43
CA VAL A 243 1.81 19.28 18.27
C VAL A 243 2.12 18.71 19.66
N PRO A 244 2.04 17.38 19.86
CA PRO A 244 2.36 16.75 21.14
C PRO A 244 3.83 16.97 21.50
N ALA A 245 4.11 17.14 22.79
CA ALA A 245 5.45 17.51 23.29
C ALA A 245 6.55 16.54 22.81
N ALA A 246 6.22 15.25 22.70
CA ALA A 246 7.11 14.20 22.22
C ALA A 246 7.66 14.43 20.79
N PHE A 247 6.90 15.12 19.94
CA PHE A 247 7.25 15.39 18.54
C PHE A 247 7.83 16.79 18.29
N LYS A 248 7.92 17.66 19.31
CA LYS A 248 8.51 19.01 19.18
C LYS A 248 10.04 19.03 19.12
N GLY A 249 10.70 17.92 19.47
CA GLY A 249 12.15 17.79 19.47
C GLY A 249 12.71 17.43 18.08
N SER A 250 13.89 16.81 18.06
CA SER A 250 14.60 16.40 16.83
C SER A 250 14.04 15.12 16.20
N VAL A 251 12.76 14.83 16.39
CA VAL A 251 12.11 13.68 15.75
C VAL A 251 12.01 13.99 14.27
N LEU A 252 12.78 13.24 13.49
CA LEU A 252 12.67 13.26 12.03
C LEU A 252 11.37 12.58 11.63
N VAL A 253 10.65 13.21 10.71
CA VAL A 253 9.42 12.74 10.10
C VAL A 253 9.50 12.88 8.59
N HIS A 254 8.58 12.22 7.90
CA HIS A 254 8.34 12.34 6.47
C HIS A 254 6.84 12.22 6.18
N PHE A 255 6.40 12.67 5.00
CA PHE A 255 5.06 12.38 4.52
C PHE A 255 4.96 10.98 3.92
N SER A 256 3.76 10.39 4.00
CA SER A 256 3.36 9.22 3.21
C SER A 256 1.95 9.39 2.65
N ALA A 257 1.69 8.83 1.47
CA ALA A 257 0.38 8.86 0.82
C ALA A 257 0.20 7.67 -0.12
N GLY A 258 -0.98 7.07 -0.12
CA GLY A 258 -1.27 5.90 -0.94
C GLY A 258 -2.27 4.99 -0.24
N ASP A 259 -2.22 3.70 -0.57
CA ASP A 259 -3.10 2.69 -0.02
C ASP A 259 -2.38 1.81 1.01
N TYR A 260 -2.52 2.15 2.29
CA TYR A 260 -2.06 1.34 3.40
C TYR A 260 -3.26 0.73 4.15
N ILE A 261 -3.58 -0.53 3.83
CA ILE A 261 -4.73 -1.22 4.41
C ILE A 261 -4.42 -1.73 5.82
N THR A 262 -5.44 -1.82 6.68
CA THR A 262 -5.26 -2.37 8.05
C THR A 262 -5.69 -3.83 8.16
N ARG A 263 -5.98 -4.49 7.03
CA ARG A 263 -6.29 -5.92 6.94
C ARG A 263 -5.15 -6.63 6.22
N HIS A 264 -4.56 -7.61 6.89
CA HIS A 264 -3.60 -8.52 6.30
C HIS A 264 -4.13 -9.95 6.46
N ASN A 265 -4.36 -10.63 5.34
CA ASN A 265 -4.79 -12.01 5.32
C ASN A 265 -4.07 -12.77 4.19
N PRO A 266 -2.90 -13.37 4.46
CA PRO A 266 -2.17 -14.19 3.50
C PRO A 266 -2.98 -15.35 2.87
N GLY A 267 -4.11 -15.73 3.48
CA GLY A 267 -4.97 -16.83 3.04
C GLY A 267 -6.02 -16.46 1.99
N ASP A 268 -6.11 -15.22 1.51
CA ASP A 268 -7.12 -14.82 0.51
C ASP A 268 -6.88 -15.41 -0.89
N GLY A 269 -5.66 -15.88 -1.18
CA GLY A 269 -5.44 -17.02 -2.08
C GLY A 269 -5.46 -16.79 -3.59
N LEU A 270 -5.22 -15.57 -4.08
CA LEU A 270 -5.21 -15.30 -5.53
C LEU A 270 -4.07 -14.39 -6.01
N PHE A 271 -3.05 -14.16 -5.18
CA PHE A 271 -1.89 -13.35 -5.55
C PHE A 271 -1.19 -13.83 -6.85
N PRO A 272 -0.75 -12.92 -7.75
CA PRO A 272 -0.88 -11.46 -7.71
C PRO A 272 -2.22 -10.93 -8.27
N ASN A 273 -3.12 -11.81 -8.70
CA ASN A 273 -4.43 -11.49 -9.29
C ASN A 273 -5.56 -11.39 -8.25
N SER A 274 -5.20 -11.13 -6.98
CA SER A 274 -6.20 -10.95 -5.94
C SER A 274 -7.13 -9.80 -6.31
N THR A 275 -8.43 -10.01 -6.15
CA THR A 275 -9.45 -8.96 -6.25
C THR A 275 -9.82 -8.41 -4.88
N ILE A 276 -9.17 -8.92 -3.82
CA ILE A 276 -9.44 -8.63 -2.43
C ILE A 276 -8.36 -7.67 -1.92
N GLY A 277 -8.77 -6.45 -1.55
CA GLY A 277 -7.81 -5.38 -1.30
C GLY A 277 -8.45 -4.01 -1.15
N GLY A 278 -7.62 -3.04 -0.78
CA GLY A 278 -7.91 -1.63 -0.90
C GLY A 278 -7.61 -1.14 -2.31
N LYS A 279 -8.38 -0.15 -2.77
CA LYS A 279 -8.10 0.55 -4.03
C LYS A 279 -8.49 2.01 -3.91
N LEU A 280 -7.58 2.91 -4.28
CA LEU A 280 -7.86 4.34 -4.42
C LEU A 280 -7.25 4.90 -5.69
N THR A 281 -7.80 6.00 -6.18
CA THR A 281 -7.27 6.73 -7.34
C THR A 281 -7.01 8.17 -6.93
N MET A 282 -5.78 8.64 -7.13
CA MET A 282 -5.31 9.97 -6.76
C MET A 282 -5.14 10.85 -8.01
N TYR A 283 -5.71 12.05 -7.97
CA TYR A 283 -5.69 13.01 -9.09
C TYR A 283 -4.71 14.16 -8.85
N SER A 284 -4.33 14.41 -7.59
CA SER A 284 -3.29 15.37 -7.27
C SER A 284 -2.58 14.98 -5.98
N LEU A 285 -1.30 15.31 -5.91
CA LEU A 285 -0.43 15.10 -4.76
C LEU A 285 0.60 16.23 -4.72
N ALA A 286 0.71 16.90 -3.59
CA ALA A 286 1.68 17.96 -3.38
C ALA A 286 2.21 17.95 -1.95
N ILE A 287 3.50 18.26 -1.82
CA ILE A 287 4.15 18.54 -0.54
C ILE A 287 4.72 19.96 -0.56
N THR A 288 4.76 20.61 0.59
CA THR A 288 5.36 21.93 0.77
C THR A 288 6.05 21.99 2.14
N HIS A 289 7.26 22.55 2.17
CA HIS A 289 7.96 22.93 3.40
C HIS A 289 8.13 24.44 3.44
N TYR A 290 8.25 25.01 4.64
CA TYR A 290 8.19 26.46 4.87
C TYR A 290 9.47 26.99 5.54
#